data_AF-A0A166I3B2-F1
#
_entry.id   AF-A0A166I3B2-F1
#
_cell.length_a   1.000
_cell.length_b   1.000
_cell.length_c   1.000
_cell.angle_alpha   90.00
_cell.angle_beta   90.00
_cell.angle_gamma   90.00
#
_symmetry.space_group_name_H-M   'P 1'
#
loop_
_entity.id
_entity.type
_entity.pdbx_description
1 polymer ?
#
loop_
_entity_poly.entity_id
_entity_poly.type
_entity_poly.pdbx_seq_one_letter_code
_entity_poly.pdbx_strand_id
1 'polypeptide(L)' 'MSNYCEPLLYALKECLMRSDCVAKDGNLPSDCLKNHFDDLPLECRNLRQATFECKRGMLDMRKRFRGNN' A
#
# COMPACT_ATOMS: atom_id res chain seq x y z
N MET A 1 17.64 -5.66 6.26
CA MET A 1 16.21 -6.04 6.22
C MET A 1 15.80 -6.04 4.76
N SER A 2 15.26 -7.13 4.22
CA SER A 2 14.93 -7.24 2.80
C SER A 2 13.86 -6.22 2.41
N ASN A 3 14.26 -5.23 1.62
CA ASN A 3 13.42 -4.13 1.11
C ASN A 3 12.45 -4.56 -0.01
N TYR A 4 11.96 -5.81 0.03
CA TYR A 4 11.18 -6.40 -1.05
C TYR A 4 9.87 -5.64 -1.34
N CYS A 5 9.25 -5.05 -0.32
CA CYS A 5 8.04 -4.23 -0.45
C CYS A 5 8.30 -2.72 -0.44
N GLU A 6 9.57 -2.28 -0.40
CA GLU A 6 9.93 -0.86 -0.42
C GLU A 6 9.41 -0.12 -1.67
N PRO A 7 9.52 -0.64 -2.91
CA PRO A 7 8.99 0.06 -4.08
C PRO A 7 7.47 0.23 -4.03
N LEU A 8 6.74 -0.77 -3.51
CA LEU A 8 5.28 -0.68 -3.33
C LEU A 8 4.92 0.36 -2.26
N LEU A 9 5.68 0.41 -1.17
CA LEU A 9 5.50 1.43 -0.13
C LEU A 9 5.78 2.85 -0.64
N TYR A 10 6.81 3.01 -1.47
CA TYR A 10 7.14 4.30 -2.09
C TYR A 10 6.02 4.75 -3.03
N ALA A 11 5.59 3.86 -3.94
CA ALA A 11 4.49 4.15 -4.86
C ALA A 11 3.19 4.49 -4.11
N LEU A 12 2.85 3.76 -3.04
CA LEU A 12 1.68 4.07 -2.21
C LEU A 12 1.78 5.45 -1.57
N LYS A 13 2.96 5.83 -1.06
CA LYS A 13 3.17 7.18 -0.48
C LYS A 13 3.01 8.26 -1.54
N GLU A 14 3.62 8.10 -2.71
CA GLU A 14 3.44 9.07 -3.81
C GLU A 14 1.98 9.21 -4.21
N CYS A 15 1.25 8.09 -4.32
CA CYS A 15 -0.17 8.11 -4.65
C CYS A 15 -0.99 8.89 -3.62
N LEU A 16 -0.74 8.66 -2.32
CA LEU A 16 -1.42 9.38 -1.25
C LEU A 16 -1.10 10.88 -1.26
N MET A 17 0.16 11.26 -1.49
CA MET A 17 0.54 12.68 -1.59
C MET A 17 -0.15 13.42 -2.73
N ARG A 18 -0.50 12.71 -3.81
CA ARG A 18 -1.25 13.26 -4.96
C ARG A 18 -2.77 13.18 -4.78
N SER A 19 -3.24 12.36 -3.85
CA SER A 19 -4.66 12.16 -3.61
C SER A 19 -5.31 13.39 -2.98
N ASP A 20 -6.60 13.58 -3.27
CA ASP A 20 -7.39 14.69 -2.75
C ASP A 20 -7.41 14.75 -1.21
N CYS A 21 -7.43 13.60 -0.54
CA CYS A 21 -7.44 13.56 0.93
C CYS A 21 -6.20 14.22 1.58
N VAL A 22 -5.02 14.17 0.93
CA VAL A 22 -3.81 14.83 1.44
C VAL A 22 -3.66 16.22 0.81
N ALA A 23 -3.86 16.32 -0.50
CA ALA A 23 -3.61 17.55 -1.24
C ALA A 23 -4.68 18.64 -1.02
N LYS A 24 -5.96 18.27 -0.89
CA LYS A 24 -7.08 19.20 -0.67
C LYS A 24 -7.44 19.32 0.80
N ASP A 25 -7.62 18.20 1.49
CA ASP A 25 -8.11 18.21 2.87
C ASP A 25 -6.99 18.38 3.90
N GLY A 26 -5.72 18.20 3.51
CA GLY A 26 -4.57 18.35 4.40
C GLY A 26 -4.44 17.26 5.45
N ASN A 27 -5.14 16.13 5.28
CA ASN A 27 -5.09 15.02 6.23
C ASN A 27 -3.76 14.27 6.14
N LEU A 28 -3.38 13.59 7.23
CA LEU A 28 -2.20 12.73 7.20
C LEU A 28 -2.46 11.53 6.28
N PRO A 29 -1.46 11.04 5.52
CA PRO A 29 -1.61 9.86 4.67
C PRO A 29 -2.10 8.62 5.42
N SER A 30 -1.71 8.47 6.69
CA SER A 30 -2.19 7.39 7.56
C SER A 30 -3.66 7.52 7.94
N ASP A 31 -4.16 8.75 8.03
CA ASP A 31 -5.55 9.06 8.33
C ASP A 31 -6.43 8.82 7.10
N CYS A 32 -5.96 9.25 5.92
CA CYS A 32 -6.59 8.93 4.64
C CYS A 32 -6.77 7.43 4.42
N LEU A 33 -5.79 6.63 4.83
CA LEU A 33 -5.88 5.17 4.76
C LEU A 33 -6.87 4.58 5.78
N LYS A 34 -7.14 5.23 6.90
CA LYS A 34 -8.00 4.66 7.96
C LYS A 34 -9.45 5.10 7.80
N ASN A 35 -9.66 6.39 7.57
CA ASN A 35 -10.96 7.04 7.64
C ASN A 35 -11.53 7.42 6.27
N HIS A 36 -10.67 7.63 5.27
CA HIS A 36 -11.06 8.11 3.93
C HIS A 36 -10.67 7.11 2.83
N PHE A 37 -10.72 5.82 3.12
CA PHE A 37 -10.26 4.80 2.18
C PHE A 37 -11.08 4.78 0.89
N ASP A 38 -12.39 5.01 0.98
CA ASP A 38 -13.29 4.98 -0.17
C ASP A 38 -13.18 6.21 -1.07
N ASP A 39 -12.73 7.34 -0.50
CA ASP A 39 -12.48 8.60 -1.21
C ASP A 39 -11.15 8.56 -2.00
N LEU A 40 -10.30 7.58 -1.72
CA LEU A 40 -9.02 7.43 -2.40
C LEU A 40 -9.19 6.93 -3.85
N PRO A 41 -8.32 7.38 -4.77
CA PRO A 41 -8.27 6.86 -6.12
C PRO A 41 -8.11 5.33 -6.13
N LEU A 42 -8.71 4.67 -7.13
CA LEU A 42 -8.59 3.22 -7.30
C LEU A 42 -7.12 2.75 -7.34
N GLU A 43 -6.24 3.55 -7.94
CA GLU A 43 -4.79 3.30 -7.95
C GLU A 43 -4.20 3.19 -6.54
N CYS A 44 -4.50 4.14 -5.65
CA CYS A 44 -3.98 4.11 -4.28
C CYS A 44 -4.55 2.93 -3.48
N ARG A 45 -5.81 2.56 -3.73
CA ARG A 45 -6.44 1.38 -3.11
C ARG A 45 -5.77 0.08 -3.56
N ASN A 46 -5.46 -0.04 -4.85
CA ASN A 46 -4.73 -1.18 -5.40
C ASN A 46 -3.30 -1.27 -4.83
N LEU A 47 -2.58 -0.14 -4.76
CA LEU A 47 -1.23 -0.09 -4.18
C LEU A 47 -1.22 -0.49 -2.70
N ARG A 48 -2.25 -0.08 -1.94
CA ARG A 48 -2.41 -0.51 -0.54
C ARG A 48 -2.59 -2.03 -0.47
N GLN A 49 -3.46 -2.59 -1.29
CA GLN A 49 -3.68 -4.04 -1.34
C GLN A 49 -2.40 -4.78 -1.70
N ALA A 50 -1.70 -4.38 -2.76
CA ALA A 50 -0.44 -4.98 -3.17
C ALA A 50 0.63 -4.90 -2.06
N THR A 51 0.72 -3.76 -1.36
CA THR A 51 1.63 -3.58 -0.22
C THR A 51 1.27 -4.52 0.94
N PHE A 52 -0.02 -4.68 1.23
CA PHE A 52 -0.50 -5.60 2.26
C PHE A 52 -0.19 -7.05 1.90
N GLU A 53 -0.46 -7.46 0.66
CA GLU A 53 -0.17 -8.79 0.15
C GLU A 53 1.33 -9.09 0.14
N CYS A 54 2.17 -8.12 -0.25
CA CYS A 54 3.62 -8.24 -0.20
C CYS A 54 4.12 -8.48 1.24
N LYS A 55 3.70 -7.65 2.20
CA LYS A 55 4.07 -7.80 3.62
C LYS A 55 3.52 -9.11 4.19
N ARG A 56 2.29 -9.48 3.86
CA ARG A 56 1.68 -10.74 4.28
C ARG A 56 2.44 -11.93 3.70
N GLY A 57 2.86 -11.88 2.45
CA GLY A 57 3.68 -12.92 1.80
C GLY A 57 5.08 -13.07 2.42
N MET A 58 5.66 -12.00 2.96
CA MET A 58 6.92 -12.07 3.71
C MET A 58 6.77 -12.78 5.06
N LEU A 59 5.62 -12.63 5.72
CA LEU A 59 5.32 -13.26 7.01
C LEU A 59 4.76 -14.69 6.85
N ASP A 60 3.99 -14.92 5.80
CA ASP A 60 3.32 -16.19 5.55
C ASP A 60 4.24 -17.17 4.79
N MET A 61 5.02 -17.92 5.56
CA MET A 61 5.91 -18.98 5.06
C MET A 61 5.16 -20.09 4.29
N ARG A 62 3.82 -20.17 4.39
CA ARG A 62 3.02 -21.21 3.69
C ARG A 62 2.97 -21.00 2.18
N LYS A 63 3.25 -19.79 1.67
CA LYS A 63 3.43 -19.57 0.23
C LYS A 63 4.84 -19.90 -0.27
N ARG A 64 5.81 -20.21 0.60
CA ARG A 64 7.18 -20.59 0.20
C ARG A 64 7.30 -22.03 -0.31
N PHE A 65 6.33 -22.90 -0.04
CA PHE A 65 6.40 -24.33 -0.38
C PHE A 65 5.91 -24.70 -1.78
N ARG A 66 5.39 -23.76 -2.57
CA ARG A 66 5.11 -24.02 -3.99
C ARG A 66 6.11 -23.22 -4.80
N GLY A 67 7.16 -23.92 -5.20
CA GLY A 67 8.20 -23.41 -6.08
C GLY A 67 7.57 -22.67 -7.26
N ASN A 68 8.10 -21.48 -7.50
CA ASN A 68 7.78 -20.69 -8.68
C ASN A 68 8.31 -21.49 -9.89
N ASN A 69 7.41 -22.02 -10.72
CA ASN A 69 7.75 -22.51 -12.05
C ASN A 69 7.49 -21.38 -13.05
#